data_AF-A0A401STP0-F1
#
_entry.id   AF-A0A401STP0-F1
#
_cell.length_a   1.000
_cell.length_b   1.000
_cell.length_c   1.000
_cell.angle_alpha   90.00
_cell.angle_beta   90.00
_cell.angle_gamma   90.00
#
_symmetry.space_group_name_H-M   'P 1'
#
loop_
_entity.id
_entity.type
_entity.pdbx_description
1 polymer ?
#
loop_
_entity_poly.entity_id
_entity_poly.type
_entity_poly.pdbx_seq_one_letter_code
_entity_poly.pdbx_strand_id
1 'polypeptide(L)'
;MRNLGRVDYISEFEYDLFIRPDTCNPRFRVWFDFTVENMKEYQRVIFNIVNFSKTKSLYRDGMTPVVKSTSRPKWQRLPSKNVYYYRCPDHRKNYVMSFAFCFDRDNEVYQFAYCYPYTYTRLQHYLDNLERRNMDYFKRDLLGLSVQQRRLDLLTITNPGE
;
A
#
# COMPACT_ATOMS: atom_id res chain seq x y z
N MET A 1 -1.54 8.75 -4.09
CA MET A 1 -2.46 8.03 -5.00
C MET A 1 -3.31 7.12 -4.12
N ARG A 2 -4.60 7.41 -3.97
CA ARG A 2 -5.51 6.59 -3.16
C ARG A 2 -6.11 5.51 -4.07
N ASN A 3 -5.96 4.23 -3.73
CA ASN A 3 -6.36 3.10 -4.60
C ASN A 3 -7.73 2.47 -4.24
N LEU A 4 -8.54 3.16 -3.43
CA LEU A 4 -9.90 2.75 -3.16
C LEU A 4 -10.85 3.27 -4.23
N GLY A 5 -11.76 2.41 -4.67
CA GLY A 5 -12.78 2.67 -5.68
C GLY A 5 -14.12 3.02 -5.08
N ARG A 6 -14.51 2.32 -4.01
CA ARG A 6 -15.77 2.52 -3.29
C ARG A 6 -15.58 2.16 -1.82
N VAL A 7 -16.35 2.82 -0.95
CA VAL A 7 -16.45 2.52 0.47
C VAL A 7 -17.93 2.43 0.81
N ASP A 8 -18.35 1.30 1.38
CA ASP A 8 -19.72 1.08 1.84
C ASP A 8 -19.72 1.12 3.38
N TYR A 9 -20.59 1.96 3.96
CA TYR A 9 -20.80 2.04 5.41
C TYR A 9 -21.74 0.90 5.83
N ILE A 10 -21.24 -0.01 6.67
CA ILE A 10 -21.99 -1.21 7.08
C ILE A 10 -22.65 -0.97 8.44
N SER A 11 -21.87 -0.50 9.41
CA SER A 11 -22.33 -0.12 10.75
C SER A 11 -21.46 1.00 11.32
N GLU A 12 -21.77 1.48 12.52
CA GLU A 12 -21.05 2.57 13.20
C GLU A 12 -19.52 2.37 13.21
N PHE A 13 -19.08 1.12 13.26
CA PHE A 13 -17.67 0.75 13.39
C PHE A 13 -17.19 -0.21 12.30
N GLU A 14 -17.93 -0.37 11.20
CA GLU A 14 -17.60 -1.35 10.16
C GLU A 14 -17.78 -0.79 8.75
N TYR A 15 -16.76 -1.00 7.92
CA TYR A 15 -16.69 -0.45 6.56
C TYR A 15 -16.18 -1.50 5.57
N ASP A 16 -16.91 -1.63 4.46
CA ASP A 16 -16.48 -2.44 3.33
C ASP A 16 -15.73 -1.56 2.31
N LEU A 17 -14.50 -1.94 2.02
CA LEU A 17 -13.59 -1.23 1.13
C LEU A 17 -13.40 -2.02 -0.17
N PHE A 18 -13.59 -1.34 -1.29
CA PHE A 18 -13.43 -1.89 -2.62
C PHE A 18 -12.19 -1.30 -3.29
N ILE A 19 -11.22 -2.14 -3.62
CA ILE A 19 -10.02 -1.76 -4.36
C ILE A 19 -10.38 -1.48 -5.83
N ARG A 20 -9.80 -0.42 -6.41
CA ARG A 20 -9.91 -0.18 -7.86
C ARG A 20 -9.14 -1.25 -8.64
N PRO A 21 -9.66 -1.73 -9.78
CA PRO A 21 -8.89 -2.60 -10.64
C PRO A 21 -7.61 -1.92 -11.16
N ASP A 22 -6.61 -2.74 -11.50
CA ASP A 22 -5.42 -2.25 -12.20
C ASP A 22 -5.80 -1.64 -13.57
N THR A 23 -5.15 -0.55 -13.95
CA THR A 23 -5.47 0.24 -15.17
C THR A 23 -5.47 -0.60 -16.44
N CYS A 24 -4.55 -1.57 -16.55
CA CYS A 24 -4.42 -2.43 -17.72
C CYS A 24 -4.97 -3.84 -17.49
N ASN A 25 -5.55 -4.13 -16.31
CA ASN A 25 -6.12 -5.44 -16.03
C ASN A 25 -7.31 -5.36 -15.04
N PRO A 26 -8.56 -5.37 -15.55
CA PRO A 26 -9.74 -5.21 -14.72
C PRO A 26 -10.01 -6.39 -13.78
N ARG A 27 -9.28 -7.49 -13.91
CA ARG A 27 -9.43 -8.69 -13.06
C ARG A 27 -8.60 -8.61 -11.78
N PHE A 28 -7.51 -7.84 -11.77
CA PHE A 28 -6.60 -7.79 -10.62
C PHE A 28 -6.87 -6.58 -9.70
N ARG A 29 -6.96 -6.89 -8.40
CA ARG A 29 -7.18 -5.99 -7.26
C ARG A 29 -6.35 -6.52 -6.11
N VAL A 30 -5.23 -5.88 -5.82
CA VAL A 30 -4.28 -6.37 -4.81
C VAL A 30 -3.77 -5.23 -3.93
N TRP A 31 -3.37 -4.12 -4.53
CA TRP A 31 -2.80 -3.01 -3.78
C TRP A 31 -3.90 -2.10 -3.23
N PHE A 32 -3.85 -1.76 -1.94
CA PHE A 32 -4.63 -0.66 -1.37
C PHE A 32 -3.69 0.35 -0.71
N ASP A 33 -4.10 1.61 -0.79
CA ASP A 33 -3.49 2.76 -0.11
C ASP A 33 -4.62 3.78 0.09
N PHE A 34 -4.92 4.09 1.35
CA PHE A 34 -5.98 5.03 1.71
C PHE A 34 -5.68 5.74 3.03
N THR A 35 -6.40 6.84 3.26
CA THR A 35 -6.33 7.60 4.51
C THR A 35 -7.69 7.63 5.20
N VAL A 36 -7.66 7.72 6.52
CA VAL A 36 -8.81 7.91 7.40
C VAL A 36 -8.57 9.18 8.20
N GLU A 37 -9.61 10.00 8.30
CA GLU A 37 -9.64 11.33 8.93
C GLU A 37 -10.95 11.43 9.73
N ASN A 38 -11.06 12.39 10.64
CA ASN A 38 -12.28 12.66 11.44
C ASN A 38 -12.72 11.49 12.34
N MET A 39 -11.77 10.73 12.88
CA MET A 39 -12.03 9.69 13.88
C MET A 39 -12.06 10.28 15.30
N LYS A 40 -12.67 9.55 16.25
CA LYS A 40 -12.60 9.89 17.68
C LYS A 40 -11.51 9.10 18.37
N GLU A 41 -10.96 9.66 19.45
CA GLU A 41 -10.06 8.93 20.34
C GLU A 41 -10.75 7.67 20.89
N TYR A 42 -10.02 6.56 20.94
CA TYR A 42 -10.49 5.22 21.33
C TYR A 42 -11.55 4.60 20.43
N GLN A 43 -11.87 5.23 19.29
CA GLN A 43 -12.79 4.63 18.32
C GLN A 43 -12.16 3.39 17.70
N ARG A 44 -12.87 2.26 17.78
CA ARG A 44 -12.46 1.00 17.15
C ARG A 44 -13.24 0.82 15.87
N VAL A 45 -12.55 0.56 14.78
CA VAL A 45 -13.16 0.36 13.46
C VAL A 45 -12.61 -0.90 12.82
N ILE A 46 -13.50 -1.64 12.15
CA ILE A 46 -13.18 -2.79 11.32
C ILE A 46 -13.25 -2.36 9.85
N PHE A 47 -12.17 -2.60 9.13
CA PHE A 47 -12.10 -2.38 7.68
C PHE A 47 -12.05 -3.73 6.97
N ASN A 48 -13.00 -3.96 6.07
CA ASN A 48 -13.11 -5.18 5.28
C ASN A 48 -12.70 -4.90 3.83
N ILE A 49 -11.60 -5.49 3.36
CA ILE A 49 -11.27 -5.50 1.93
C ILE A 49 -12.00 -6.66 1.26
N VAL A 50 -13.07 -6.37 0.54
CA VAL A 50 -14.05 -7.40 0.11
C VAL A 50 -13.87 -7.91 -1.32
N ASN A 51 -13.06 -7.22 -2.14
CA ASN A 51 -12.87 -7.55 -3.56
C ASN A 51 -11.42 -7.90 -3.92
N PHE A 52 -10.71 -8.54 -2.98
CA PHE A 52 -9.32 -8.95 -3.16
C PHE A 52 -9.18 -10.07 -4.20
N SER A 53 -8.33 -9.92 -5.21
CA SER A 53 -8.22 -10.89 -6.32
C SER A 53 -7.37 -12.13 -6.02
N LYS A 54 -6.59 -12.16 -4.93
CA LYS A 54 -5.68 -13.29 -4.65
C LYS A 54 -6.28 -14.30 -3.70
N THR A 55 -6.60 -15.51 -4.18
CA THR A 55 -7.08 -16.59 -3.30
C THR A 55 -6.01 -17.06 -2.30
N LYS A 56 -4.76 -17.23 -2.75
CA LYS A 56 -3.58 -17.52 -1.91
C LYS A 56 -2.81 -16.22 -1.67
N SER A 57 -3.03 -15.61 -0.51
CA SER A 57 -2.39 -14.34 -0.10
C SER A 57 -1.43 -14.61 1.05
N LEU A 58 -0.27 -13.94 1.07
CA LEU A 58 0.68 -13.98 2.20
C LEU A 58 0.06 -13.51 3.52
N TYR A 59 -1.12 -12.89 3.47
CA TYR A 59 -1.93 -12.57 4.64
C TYR A 59 -2.44 -13.81 5.38
N ARG A 60 -2.45 -14.98 4.73
CA ARG A 60 -2.64 -16.28 5.42
C ARG A 60 -1.41 -16.68 6.22
N ASP A 61 -0.24 -16.22 5.79
CA ASP A 61 1.07 -16.63 6.30
C ASP A 61 1.71 -15.50 7.15
N GLY A 62 0.88 -14.64 7.75
CA GLY A 62 1.31 -13.64 8.73
C GLY A 62 1.63 -12.25 8.20
N MET A 63 1.48 -11.99 6.90
CA MET A 63 1.58 -10.61 6.39
C MET A 63 0.42 -9.76 6.92
N THR A 64 0.71 -8.53 7.34
CA THR A 64 -0.29 -7.56 7.82
C THR A 64 -0.19 -6.23 7.08
N PRO A 65 -1.27 -5.42 7.03
CA PRO A 65 -1.18 -4.09 6.45
C PRO A 65 -0.19 -3.21 7.24
N VAL A 66 0.25 -2.13 6.63
CA VAL A 66 1.03 -1.10 7.33
C VAL A 66 0.17 0.13 7.59
N VAL A 67 0.42 0.79 8.71
CA VAL A 67 -0.19 2.05 9.11
C VAL A 67 0.88 3.07 9.43
N LYS A 68 0.57 4.34 9.19
CA LYS A 68 1.28 5.49 9.76
C LYS A 68 0.27 6.59 10.09
N SER A 69 0.67 7.59 10.84
CA SER A 69 -0.15 8.77 11.07
C SER A 69 0.64 10.06 10.91
N THR A 70 -0.02 11.22 10.98
CA THR A 70 0.62 12.54 10.90
C THR A 70 1.75 12.69 11.92
N SER A 71 1.54 12.25 13.18
CA SER A 71 2.55 12.32 14.24
C SER A 71 3.56 11.16 14.21
N ARG A 72 3.17 10.01 13.64
CA ARG A 72 4.02 8.82 13.49
C ARG A 72 4.25 8.56 12.00
N PRO A 73 5.16 9.30 11.35
CA PRO A 73 5.34 9.23 9.90
C PRO A 73 6.01 7.94 9.42
N LYS A 74 6.56 7.14 10.33
CA LYS A 74 7.16 5.84 10.02
C LYS A 74 6.07 4.78 9.89
N TRP A 75 6.07 4.07 8.76
CA TRP A 75 5.20 2.92 8.54
C TRP A 75 5.49 1.81 9.54
N GLN A 76 4.44 1.24 10.11
CA GLN A 76 4.50 0.11 11.04
C GLN A 76 3.48 -0.95 10.63
N ARG A 77 3.84 -2.23 10.78
CA ARG A 77 2.92 -3.36 10.55
C ARG A 77 1.83 -3.36 11.62
N LEU A 78 0.58 -3.63 11.21
CA LEU A 78 -0.48 -3.93 12.16
C LEU A 78 -0.19 -5.25 12.89
N PRO A 79 -0.59 -5.40 14.17
CA PRO A 79 -0.50 -6.68 14.87
C PRO A 79 -1.27 -7.77 14.13
N SER A 80 -0.65 -8.94 13.92
CA SER A 80 -1.28 -10.07 13.23
C SER A 80 -2.59 -10.52 13.85
N LYS A 81 -2.69 -10.45 15.19
CA LYS A 81 -3.92 -10.76 15.94
C LYS A 81 -5.13 -9.89 15.57
N ASN A 82 -4.91 -8.74 14.92
CA ASN A 82 -5.97 -7.82 14.51
C ASN A 82 -6.30 -7.94 13.01
N VAL A 83 -5.71 -8.90 12.28
CA VAL A 83 -5.86 -9.05 10.84
C VAL A 83 -6.33 -10.46 10.53
N TYR A 84 -7.40 -10.55 9.75
CA TYR A 84 -8.06 -11.80 9.43
C TYR A 84 -8.19 -11.94 7.91
N TYR A 85 -7.91 -13.14 7.40
CA TYR A 85 -8.06 -13.44 5.98
C TYR A 85 -8.86 -14.73 5.80
N TYR A 86 -10.11 -14.60 5.36
CA TYR A 86 -11.07 -15.70 5.37
C TYR A 86 -11.99 -15.65 4.15
N ARG A 87 -12.68 -16.76 3.91
CA ARG A 87 -13.69 -16.85 2.85
C ARG A 87 -15.05 -16.46 3.43
N CYS A 88 -15.66 -15.40 2.91
CA CYS A 88 -16.95 -14.92 3.41
C CYS A 88 -18.09 -15.36 2.47
N PRO A 89 -19.08 -16.14 2.94
CA PRO A 89 -20.25 -16.52 2.15
C PRO A 89 -21.03 -15.32 1.63
N ASP A 90 -21.23 -14.31 2.48
CA ASP A 90 -22.07 -13.13 2.20
C ASP A 90 -21.45 -12.23 1.11
N HIS A 91 -20.13 -12.21 0.99
CA HIS A 91 -19.42 -11.53 -0.11
C HIS A 91 -19.20 -12.46 -1.31
N ARG A 92 -20.25 -13.15 -1.77
CA ARG A 92 -20.22 -14.05 -2.95
C ARG A 92 -19.16 -15.16 -2.86
N LYS A 93 -18.88 -15.65 -1.65
CA LYS A 93 -17.82 -16.63 -1.37
C LYS A 93 -16.41 -16.16 -1.76
N ASN A 94 -16.20 -14.84 -1.86
CA ASN A 94 -14.88 -14.25 -2.07
C ASN A 94 -14.04 -14.30 -0.79
N TYR A 95 -12.74 -14.11 -0.96
CA TYR A 95 -11.86 -13.86 0.17
C TYR A 95 -11.95 -12.42 0.63
N VAL A 96 -12.06 -12.25 1.94
CA VAL A 96 -12.12 -10.95 2.61
C VAL A 96 -10.93 -10.83 3.53
N MET A 97 -10.31 -9.66 3.52
CA MET A 97 -9.29 -9.28 4.48
C MET A 97 -9.87 -8.24 5.42
N SER A 98 -10.09 -8.62 6.68
CA SER A 98 -10.60 -7.72 7.70
C SER A 98 -9.49 -7.33 8.65
N PHE A 99 -9.38 -6.06 9.01
CA PHE A 99 -8.50 -5.66 10.09
C PHE A 99 -9.17 -4.64 11.02
N ALA A 100 -8.98 -4.87 12.32
CA ALA A 100 -9.45 -3.98 13.35
C ALA A 100 -8.37 -2.97 13.72
N PHE A 101 -8.75 -1.70 13.82
CA PHE A 101 -7.88 -0.62 14.24
C PHE A 101 -8.53 0.21 15.34
N CYS A 102 -7.75 0.56 16.37
CA CYS A 102 -8.18 1.45 17.44
C CYS A 102 -7.45 2.78 17.24
N PHE A 103 -8.20 3.85 16.97
CA PHE A 103 -7.65 5.18 16.84
C PHE A 103 -7.32 5.73 18.22
N ASP A 104 -6.13 6.28 18.37
CA ASP A 104 -5.62 6.78 19.65
C ASP A 104 -5.59 8.30 19.73
N ARG A 105 -5.93 9.02 18.66
CA ARG A 105 -6.01 10.49 18.60
C ARG A 105 -7.06 10.92 17.58
N ASP A 106 -7.75 12.02 17.84
CA ASP A 106 -8.85 12.57 17.01
C ASP A 106 -8.38 13.52 15.89
N ASN A 107 -7.33 14.29 16.14
CA ASN A 107 -6.78 15.28 15.20
C ASN A 107 -5.63 14.75 14.31
N GLU A 108 -5.62 13.44 14.02
CA GLU A 108 -4.61 12.84 13.15
C GLU A 108 -5.18 12.48 11.76
N VAL A 109 -4.28 12.15 10.84
CA VAL A 109 -4.64 11.46 9.61
C VAL A 109 -3.90 10.13 9.62
N TYR A 110 -4.64 9.02 9.60
CA TYR A 110 -4.05 7.69 9.51
C TYR A 110 -4.01 7.27 8.05
N GLN A 111 -2.87 6.77 7.60
CA GLN A 111 -2.73 6.17 6.28
C GLN A 111 -2.50 4.68 6.43
N PHE A 112 -3.26 3.88 5.69
CA PHE A 112 -3.15 2.43 5.62
C PHE A 112 -2.71 2.03 4.22
N ALA A 113 -1.79 1.06 4.13
CA ALA A 113 -1.36 0.51 2.86
C ALA A 113 -1.15 -1.00 2.93
N TYR A 114 -1.24 -1.65 1.78
CA TYR A 114 -1.05 -3.10 1.63
C TYR A 114 0.35 -3.56 2.06
N CYS A 115 1.38 -2.78 1.75
CA CYS A 115 2.76 -2.96 2.20
C CYS A 115 3.43 -1.59 2.26
N TYR A 116 4.72 -1.54 2.60
CA TYR A 116 5.51 -0.31 2.60
C TYR A 116 5.49 0.34 1.21
N PRO A 117 4.82 1.48 1.02
CA PRO A 117 4.79 2.14 -0.28
C PRO A 117 6.15 2.76 -0.59
N TYR A 118 6.56 2.63 -1.84
CA TYR A 118 7.73 3.30 -2.39
C TYR A 118 7.31 4.13 -3.59
N THR A 119 7.32 5.47 -3.42
CA THR A 119 6.81 6.37 -4.45
C THR A 119 7.84 6.56 -5.56
N TYR A 120 7.35 6.85 -6.76
CA TYR A 120 8.22 7.17 -7.90
C TYR A 120 9.15 8.35 -7.61
N THR A 121 8.63 9.41 -6.98
CA THR A 121 9.45 10.56 -6.57
C THR A 121 10.57 10.17 -5.60
N ARG A 122 10.30 9.26 -4.66
CA ARG A 122 11.34 8.74 -3.74
C ARG A 122 12.40 7.95 -4.50
N LEU A 123 12.00 7.12 -5.47
CA LEU A 123 12.93 6.42 -6.35
C LEU A 123 13.85 7.41 -7.07
N GLN A 124 13.26 8.40 -7.74
CA GLN A 124 14.03 9.36 -8.54
C GLN A 124 15.01 10.16 -7.66
N HIS A 125 14.57 10.69 -6.51
CA HIS A 125 15.49 11.35 -5.58
C HIS A 125 16.60 10.44 -5.06
N TYR A 126 16.31 9.17 -4.80
CA TYR A 126 17.33 8.21 -4.39
C TYR A 126 18.39 8.02 -5.49
N LEU A 127 17.95 7.84 -6.74
CA LEU A 127 18.86 7.68 -7.87
C LEU A 127 19.65 8.96 -8.17
N ASP A 128 19.02 10.14 -8.08
CA ASP A 128 19.71 11.43 -8.24
C ASP A 128 20.82 11.59 -7.18
N ASN A 129 20.54 11.19 -5.94
CA ASN A 129 21.53 11.25 -4.87
C ASN A 129 22.68 10.26 -5.09
N LEU A 130 22.42 9.08 -5.65
CA LEU A 130 23.49 8.14 -6.01
C LEU A 130 24.37 8.70 -7.12
N GLU A 131 23.76 9.26 -8.17
CA GLU A 131 24.46 9.86 -9.30
C GLU A 131 25.35 11.04 -8.87
N ARG A 132 24.85 11.90 -7.97
CA ARG A 132 25.63 13.01 -7.39
C ARG A 132 26.87 12.58 -6.60
N ARG A 133 26.94 11.32 -6.14
CA ARG A 133 28.14 10.81 -5.47
C ARG A 133 29.30 10.58 -6.44
N ASN A 134 29.05 10.61 -7.75
CA ASN A 134 30.05 10.52 -8.82
C ASN A 134 31.03 9.36 -8.63
N MET A 135 30.48 8.18 -8.38
CA MET A 135 31.28 6.95 -8.27
C MET A 135 31.69 6.49 -9.66
N ASP A 136 32.96 6.18 -9.82
CA ASP A 136 33.57 5.67 -11.06
C ASP A 136 32.96 4.32 -11.53
N TYR A 137 32.43 3.52 -10.60
CA TYR A 137 31.78 2.25 -10.91
C TYR A 137 30.27 2.33 -11.13
N PHE A 138 29.65 3.52 -11.02
CA PHE A 138 28.20 3.69 -11.14
C PHE A 138 27.84 4.57 -12.33
N LYS A 139 26.95 4.06 -13.18
CA LYS A 139 26.36 4.83 -14.29
C LYS A 139 24.85 4.70 -14.28
N ARG A 140 24.16 5.82 -14.49
CA ARG A 140 22.70 5.89 -14.63
C ARG A 140 22.34 6.41 -16.02
N ASP A 141 21.73 5.56 -16.83
CA ASP A 141 21.29 5.90 -18.19
C ASP A 141 19.75 5.90 -18.29
N LEU A 142 19.22 6.58 -19.31
CA LEU A 142 17.81 6.50 -19.68
C LEU A 142 17.63 5.32 -20.63
N LEU A 143 17.01 4.24 -20.17
CA LEU A 143 16.69 3.12 -21.05
C LEU A 143 15.55 3.48 -22.02
N GLY A 144 14.58 4.26 -21.52
CA GLY A 144 13.42 4.69 -22.29
C GLY A 144 12.34 5.27 -21.40
N LEU A 145 11.14 5.42 -21.98
CA LEU A 145 9.97 5.96 -21.28
C LEU A 145 8.88 4.89 -21.19
N SER A 146 8.21 4.82 -20.04
CA SER A 146 6.97 4.07 -19.89
C SER A 146 5.84 4.69 -20.72
N VAL A 147 4.72 3.97 -20.87
CA VAL A 147 3.50 4.45 -21.56
C VAL A 147 3.03 5.81 -21.01
N GLN A 148 3.17 6.04 -19.70
CA GLN A 148 2.82 7.31 -19.05
C GLN A 148 3.97 8.33 -19.03
N GLN A 149 4.94 8.21 -19.93
CA GLN A 149 6.08 9.12 -20.09
C GLN A 149 6.96 9.26 -18.84
N ARG A 150 6.99 8.25 -17.97
CA ARG A 150 7.96 8.18 -16.85
C ARG A 150 9.27 7.55 -17.30
N ARG A 151 10.39 8.11 -16.83
CA ARG A 151 11.75 7.61 -17.04
C ARG A 151 11.92 6.19 -16.52
N LEU A 152 12.46 5.32 -17.37
CA LEU A 152 12.96 3.99 -17.03
C LEU A 152 14.48 4.08 -16.93
N ASP A 153 14.99 4.00 -15.71
CA ASP A 153 16.42 4.10 -15.41
C ASP A 153 17.13 2.75 -15.59
N LEU A 154 18.24 2.74 -16.33
CA LEU A 154 19.20 1.63 -16.34
C LEU A 154 20.36 2.01 -15.42
N LEU A 155 20.64 1.17 -14.43
CA LEU A 155 21.77 1.34 -13.51
C LEU A 155 22.83 0.30 -13.86
N THR A 156 24.02 0.76 -14.23
CA THR A 156 25.19 -0.09 -14.44
C THR A 156 26.12 0.08 -13.25
N ILE A 157 26.47 -1.04 -12.62
CA ILE A 157 27.46 -1.10 -11.54
C ILE A 157 28.56 -2.05 -11.99
N THR A 158 29.71 -1.52 -12.40
CA THR A 158 30.82 -2.31 -12.95
C THR A 158 32.17 -1.71 -12.57
N ASN A 159 33.25 -2.49 -12.65
CA ASN A 159 34.60 -2.02 -12.36
C ASN A 159 34.99 -0.87 -13.32
N PRO A 160 35.63 0.23 -12.89
CA PRO A 160 35.98 1.36 -13.75
C PRO A 160 37.05 1.06 -14.81
N GLY A 161 37.49 -0.20 -14.93
CA GLY A 161 38.69 -0.61 -15.67
C GLY A 161 38.49 -1.76 -16.67
N GLU A 162 37.25 -2.02 -17.10
CA GLU A 162 36.97 -2.83 -18.29
C GLU A 162 36.24 -2.02 -19.37
#